data_AF-L9W603-F1
#
_entry.id   AF-L9W603-F1
#
_cell.length_a   1.000
_cell.length_b   1.000
_cell.length_c   1.000
_cell.angle_alpha   90.00
_cell.angle_beta   90.00
_cell.angle_gamma   90.00
#
_symmetry.space_group_name_H-M   'P 1'
#
loop_
_entity.id
_entity.type
_entity.pdbx_description
1 polymer ?
#
loop_
_entity_poly.entity_id
_entity_poly.type
_entity_poly.pdbx_seq_one_letter_code
_entity_poly.pdbx_strand_id
1 'polypeptide(L)' 'MSTKVADSTGYGPNRQMSVFGYIMAGVMVIILLPLLPVVIPAYVLWRVFVAEEPVERSFETWRRESGRSRNGS' A
#
# COMPACT_ATOMS: atom_id res chain seq x y z
N MET A 1 -7.56 51.14 -18.23
CA MET A 1 -6.33 50.34 -18.24
C MET A 1 -6.66 49.01 -17.60
N SER A 2 -6.95 47.98 -18.40
CA SER A 2 -7.42 46.67 -17.95
C SER A 2 -6.23 45.73 -17.89
N THR A 3 -5.80 45.36 -16.69
CA THR A 3 -4.75 44.37 -16.46
C THR A 3 -5.28 43.01 -16.92
N LYS A 4 -4.83 42.55 -18.09
CA LYS A 4 -5.09 41.19 -18.55
C LYS A 4 -4.35 40.23 -17.63
N VAL A 5 -5.09 39.57 -16.76
CA VAL A 5 -4.64 38.45 -15.89
C VAL A 5 -4.39 37.19 -16.74
N ALA A 6 -3.72 37.37 -17.88
CA ALA A 6 -3.31 36.33 -18.81
C ALA A 6 -1.78 36.26 -18.95
N ASP A 7 -1.04 37.13 -18.26
CA ASP A 7 0.35 36.86 -17.87
C ASP A 7 0.38 35.89 -16.67
N SER A 8 -0.51 34.89 -16.70
CA SER A 8 -0.36 33.68 -15.91
C SER A 8 0.90 33.04 -16.45
N THR A 9 1.95 33.02 -15.63
CA THR A 9 3.25 32.40 -15.86
C THR A 9 3.17 31.28 -16.88
N GLY A 10 4.07 31.24 -17.87
CA GLY A 10 4.16 30.26 -18.97
C GLY A 10 4.28 28.77 -18.58
N TYR A 11 3.75 28.37 -17.43
CA TYR A 11 3.34 27.03 -17.03
C TYR A 11 2.06 26.61 -17.78
N GLY A 12 2.12 26.53 -19.10
CA GLY A 12 1.21 25.64 -19.83
C GLY A 12 1.46 24.18 -19.41
N PRO A 13 0.52 23.26 -19.64
CA PRO A 13 0.68 21.85 -19.26
C PRO A 13 1.99 21.29 -19.84
N ASN A 14 2.99 21.13 -18.96
CA ASN A 14 4.35 20.82 -19.35
C ASN A 14 4.47 19.32 -19.67
N ARG A 15 4.04 18.93 -20.89
CA ARG A 15 4.13 17.54 -21.37
C ARG A 15 5.56 16.98 -21.22
N GLN A 16 6.59 17.81 -21.33
CA GLN A 16 7.99 17.39 -21.14
C GLN A 16 8.27 16.96 -19.68
N MET A 17 7.66 17.61 -18.69
CA MET A 17 7.76 17.23 -17.28
C MET A 17 7.09 15.88 -17.00
N SER A 18 6.03 15.53 -17.75
CA SER A 18 5.37 14.21 -17.63
C SER A 18 6.17 13.08 -18.27
N VAL A 19 6.85 13.33 -19.39
CA VAL A 19 7.60 12.29 -20.14
C VAL A 19 8.76 11.74 -19.32
N PHE A 20 9.50 12.61 -18.63
CA PHE A 20 10.56 12.17 -17.73
C PHE A 20 10.05 11.25 -16.63
N GLY A 21 8.91 11.59 -16.03
CA GLY A 21 8.26 10.77 -15.00
C GLY A 21 7.87 9.38 -15.53
N TYR A 22 7.31 9.30 -16.74
CA TYR A 22 6.97 8.01 -17.35
C TYR A 22 8.20 7.15 -17.68
N ILE A 23 9.30 7.78 -18.13
CA ILE A 23 10.56 7.07 -18.37
C ILE A 23 11.09 6.49 -17.06
N MET A 24 11.16 7.30 -16.00
CA MET A 24 11.62 6.85 -14.68
C MET A 24 10.73 5.76 -14.09
N ALA A 25 9.40 5.87 -14.26
CA ALA A 25 8.46 4.83 -13.87
C ALA A 25 8.69 3.52 -14.65
N GLY A 26 8.94 3.61 -15.96
CA GLY A 26 9.29 2.45 -16.79
C GLY A 26 10.56 1.76 -16.32
N VAL A 27 11.61 2.52 -16.03
CA VAL A 27 12.87 2.00 -15.45
C VAL A 27 12.61 1.31 -14.12
N MET A 28 11.79 1.91 -13.24
CA MET A 28 11.43 1.31 -11.97
C MET A 28 10.70 -0.02 -12.13
N VAL A 29 9.76 -0.12 -13.07
CA VAL A 29 9.04 -1.37 -13.36
C VAL A 29 10.01 -2.45 -13.84
N ILE A 30 10.91 -2.11 -14.77
CA ILE A 30 11.91 -3.05 -15.30
C ILE A 30 12.82 -3.60 -14.18
N ILE A 31 13.12 -2.79 -13.16
CA ILE A 31 13.94 -3.22 -12.01
C ILE A 31 13.10 -4.03 -11.01
N LEU A 32 11.91 -3.55 -10.64
CA LEU A 32 11.13 -4.14 -9.54
C LEU A 32 10.37 -5.40 -9.94
N LEU A 33 9.88 -5.48 -11.17
CA LEU A 33 9.09 -6.62 -11.65
C LEU A 33 9.88 -7.94 -11.63
N PRO A 34 11.16 -8.03 -12.06
CA PRO A 34 11.95 -9.25 -11.91
C PRO A 34 12.33 -9.56 -10.45
N LEU A 35 12.22 -8.61 -9.52
CA LEU A 35 12.42 -8.87 -8.09
C LEU A 35 11.18 -9.53 -7.43
N LEU A 36 9.98 -9.31 -7.95
CA LEU A 36 8.74 -9.91 -7.43
C LEU A 36 8.81 -11.44 -7.20
N PRO A 37 9.32 -12.28 -8.13
CA PRO A 37 9.40 -13.72 -7.90
C PRO A 37 10.32 -14.10 -6.73
N VAL A 38 11.16 -13.20 -6.22
CA VAL A 38 11.99 -13.42 -5.02
C VAL A 38 11.32 -12.82 -3.79
N VAL A 39 10.83 -11.58 -3.90
CA VAL A 39 10.20 -10.85 -2.79
C VAL A 39 8.91 -11.54 -2.33
N ILE A 40 8.10 -12.06 -3.26
CA ILE A 40 6.83 -12.72 -2.92
C ILE A 40 7.07 -13.98 -2.08
N PRO A 41 7.88 -14.98 -2.50
CA PRO A 41 8.16 -16.14 -1.66
C PRO A 41 8.85 -15.77 -0.34
N ALA A 42 9.81 -14.84 -0.36
CA ALA A 42 10.48 -14.40 0.87
C ALA A 42 9.49 -13.80 1.88
N TYR A 43 8.55 -12.99 1.41
CA TYR A 43 7.48 -12.43 2.24
C TYR A 43 6.55 -13.52 2.79
N VAL A 44 6.15 -14.48 1.96
CA VAL A 44 5.29 -15.60 2.39
C VAL A 44 6.00 -16.45 3.45
N LEU A 45 7.26 -16.82 3.22
CA LEU A 45 8.05 -17.58 4.19
C LEU A 45 8.20 -16.79 5.51
N TRP A 46 8.50 -15.51 5.43
CA TRP A 46 8.59 -14.66 6.62
C TRP A 46 7.26 -14.61 7.38
N ARG A 47 6.13 -14.44 6.68
CA ARG A 47 4.80 -14.43 7.29
C ARG A 47 4.42 -15.75 7.95
N VAL A 48 4.79 -16.88 7.36
CA VAL A 48 4.44 -18.21 7.88
C VAL A 48 5.32 -18.61 9.06
N PHE A 49 6.62 -18.30 9.01
CA PHE A 49 7.59 -18.85 9.96
C PHE A 49 8.09 -17.85 11.01
N VAL A 50 7.97 -16.54 10.76
CA VAL A 50 8.61 -15.50 11.58
C VAL A 50 7.60 -14.51 12.14
N ALA A 51 6.55 -14.17 11.37
CA ALA A 51 5.49 -13.35 11.90
C ALA A 51 4.64 -14.18 12.87
N GLU A 52 4.90 -14.02 14.18
CA GLU A 52 3.96 -14.40 15.22
C GLU A 52 2.73 -13.50 15.14
N GLU A 53 1.85 -13.76 14.17
CA GLU A 53 0.48 -13.27 14.28
C GLU A 53 -0.23 -14.10 15.33
N PRO A 54 -0.96 -13.48 16.28
CA PRO A 54 -1.95 -14.19 17.09
C PRO A 54 -3.15 -14.56 16.21
N VAL A 55 -2.92 -15.37 15.17
CA VAL A 55 -3.96 -16.11 14.48
C VAL A 55 -4.48 -17.12 15.52
N GLU A 56 -5.80 -17.16 15.75
CA GLU A 56 -6.46 -18.04 16.74
C GLU A 56 -6.35 -17.68 18.25
N ARG A 57 -6.79 -16.49 18.67
CA ARG A 57 -7.51 -16.39 19.97
C ARG A 57 -8.88 -15.73 19.92
N SER A 58 -9.23 -14.99 18.87
CA SER A 58 -10.45 -14.18 18.92
C SER A 58 -11.74 -15.03 18.95
N PHE A 59 -11.82 -16.14 18.21
CA PHE A 59 -13.01 -17.02 18.22
C PHE A 59 -13.15 -17.88 19.49
N GLU A 60 -12.06 -18.49 19.97
CA GLU A 60 -12.10 -19.27 21.23
C GLU A 60 -12.31 -18.37 22.45
N THR A 61 -11.68 -17.19 22.49
CA THR A 61 -11.89 -16.21 23.56
C THR A 61 -13.31 -15.66 23.52
N TRP A 62 -13.85 -15.33 22.34
CA TRP A 62 -15.26 -14.88 22.21
C TRP A 62 -16.27 -15.97 22.63
N ARG A 63 -16.03 -17.24 22.28
CA ARG A 63 -16.88 -18.37 22.72
C ARG A 63 -16.84 -18.55 24.24
N ARG A 64 -15.66 -18.43 24.86
CA ARG A 64 -15.51 -18.54 26.33
C ARG A 64 -16.19 -17.37 27.06
N GLU A 65 -16.11 -16.16 26.52
CA GLU A 65 -16.70 -14.95 27.13
C GLU A 65 -18.23 -14.93 26.99
N SER A 66 -18.76 -15.25 25.81
CA SER A 66 -20.21 -15.30 25.54
C SER A 66 -20.92 -16.41 26.34
N GLY A 67 -20.23 -17.51 26.66
CA GLY A 67 -20.74 -18.54 27.55
C GLY A 67 -20.78 -18.15 29.04
N ARG A 68 -20.00 -17.15 29.45
CA ARG A 68 -19.89 -16.71 30.85
C ARG A 68 -20.91 -15.64 31.23
N SER A 69 -21.41 -14.86 30.27
CA SER A 69 -22.36 -13.76 30.52
C SER A 69 -23.81 -14.19 30.76
N ARG A 70 -24.16 -15.49 30.63
CA ARG A 70 -25.55 -15.97 30.79
C ARG A 70 -25.88 -16.60 32.15
N ASN A 71 -24.90 -16.75 33.05
CA ASN A 71 -25.09 -17.33 34.40
C ASN A 71 -24.58 -16.39 35.51
N GLY A 72 -25.12 -15.18 35.57
CA GLY A 72 -24.91 -14.24 36.69
C GLY A 72 -26.25 -13.70 37.19
N SER A 73 -26.93 -14.50 38.01
CA SER A 73 -27.95 -14.06 38.97
C SER A 73 -27.31 -13.29 40.11
#